data_AF-A0A919CF09-F1
#
_entry.id   AF-A0A919CF09-F1
#
_cell.length_a   1.000
_cell.length_b   1.000
_cell.length_c   1.000
_cell.angle_alpha   90.00
_cell.angle_beta   90.00
_cell.angle_gamma   90.00
#
_symmetry.space_group_name_H-M   'P 1'
#
loop_
_entity.id
_entity.type
_entity.pdbx_description
1 polymer ?
#
loop_
_entity_poly.entity_id
_entity_poly.type
_entity_poly.pdbx_seq_one_letter_code
_entity_poly.pdbx_strand_id
1 'polypeptide(L)'
;MTHQILHDPDGHLAAELPLDPQARTHHETLAQRVLGWGDDVLLSARDLELIALLLTGHARCVRDDVRQRSEDPRLNRGVQGQLAALADDADRQLNATAPPVGEFGYTRGRARLVLSLYAGLDLAEEAGAASPRVTAHP
;
A
#
# COMPACT_ATOMS: atom_id res chain seq x y z
N MET A 1 15.61 3.20 -26.25
CA MET A 1 14.61 3.52 -25.22
C MET A 1 15.26 3.34 -23.88
N THR A 2 15.56 4.42 -23.17
CA THR A 2 16.22 4.44 -21.85
C THR A 2 15.14 4.62 -20.80
N HIS A 3 14.91 3.58 -19.98
CA HIS A 3 13.97 3.64 -18.85
C HIS A 3 14.72 4.25 -17.66
N GLN A 4 14.39 5.48 -17.30
CA GLN A 4 15.01 6.17 -16.18
C GLN A 4 14.25 5.79 -14.90
N ILE A 5 14.82 4.87 -14.11
CA ILE A 5 14.27 4.52 -12.80
C ILE A 5 14.64 5.65 -11.83
N LEU A 6 13.66 6.49 -11.50
CA LEU A 6 13.81 7.56 -10.53
C LEU A 6 13.60 6.97 -9.13
N HIS A 7 14.69 6.80 -8.40
CA HIS A 7 14.65 6.36 -7.00
C HIS A 7 14.30 7.57 -6.12
N ASP A 8 13.11 7.57 -5.55
CA ASP A 8 12.64 8.59 -4.59
C ASP A 8 12.69 8.02 -3.16
N PRO A 9 13.79 8.25 -2.41
CA PRO A 9 13.94 7.73 -1.06
C PRO A 9 13.00 8.41 -0.04
N ASP A 10 12.55 9.64 -0.34
CA ASP A 10 11.74 10.47 0.57
C ASP A 10 10.23 10.39 0.26
N GLY A 11 9.86 9.81 -0.89
CA GLY A 11 8.48 9.53 -1.27
C GLY A 11 7.67 10.77 -1.70
N HIS A 12 8.34 11.89 -1.96
CA HIS A 12 7.70 13.15 -2.33
C HIS A 12 6.97 13.10 -3.68
N LEU A 13 7.37 12.23 -4.60
CA LEU A 13 6.74 12.09 -5.92
C LEU A 13 5.44 11.27 -5.90
N ALA A 14 5.15 10.55 -4.81
CA ALA A 14 3.93 9.77 -4.66
C ALA A 14 2.71 10.62 -4.25
N ALA A 15 2.92 11.87 -3.84
CA ALA A 15 1.87 12.69 -3.22
C ALA A 15 0.89 13.35 -4.21
N GLU A 16 1.16 13.34 -5.52
CA GLU A 16 0.42 14.19 -6.47
C GLU A 16 -0.64 13.50 -7.33
N LEU A 17 -0.64 12.16 -7.44
CA LEU A 17 -1.63 11.44 -8.26
C LEU A 17 -1.99 10.08 -7.62
N PRO A 18 -3.27 9.67 -7.67
CA PRO A 18 -3.67 8.31 -7.28
C PRO A 18 -2.79 7.29 -8.00
N LEU A 19 -2.40 6.22 -7.29
CA LEU A 19 -1.58 5.17 -7.88
C LEU A 19 -2.17 4.66 -9.20
N ASP A 20 -1.34 4.70 -10.25
CA ASP A 20 -1.71 4.20 -11.58
C ASP A 20 -2.14 2.71 -11.50
N PRO A 21 -3.20 2.28 -12.21
CA PRO A 21 -3.69 0.90 -12.17
C PRO A 21 -2.63 -0.16 -12.52
N GLN A 22 -1.67 0.17 -13.41
CA GLN A 22 -0.57 -0.75 -13.72
C GLN A 22 0.41 -0.83 -12.55
N ALA A 23 0.70 0.28 -11.87
CA ALA A 23 1.52 0.28 -10.66
C ALA A 23 0.88 -0.57 -9.55
N ARG A 24 -0.43 -0.43 -9.32
CA ARG A 24 -1.18 -1.29 -8.37
C ARG A 24 -1.01 -2.77 -8.67
N THR A 25 -1.22 -3.17 -9.92
CA THR A 25 -1.10 -4.58 -10.35
C THR A 25 0.29 -5.14 -10.04
N HIS A 26 1.35 -4.37 -10.24
CA HIS A 26 2.72 -4.79 -9.92
C HIS A 26 2.94 -4.96 -8.42
N HIS A 27 2.46 -4.00 -7.61
CA HIS A 27 2.61 -4.05 -6.15
C HIS A 27 1.88 -5.26 -5.55
N GLU A 28 0.62 -5.47 -5.94
CA GLU A 28 -0.20 -6.60 -5.48
C GLU A 28 0.39 -7.94 -5.94
N THR A 29 0.85 -8.03 -7.20
CA THR A 29 1.48 -9.26 -7.73
C THR A 29 2.75 -9.61 -6.96
N LEU A 30 3.61 -8.62 -6.67
CA LEU A 30 4.81 -8.84 -5.88
C LEU A 30 4.46 -9.29 -4.46
N ALA A 31 3.53 -8.61 -3.80
CA ALA A 31 3.09 -8.95 -2.46
C ALA A 31 2.50 -10.38 -2.40
N GLN A 32 1.62 -10.73 -3.34
CA GLN A 32 1.04 -12.09 -3.45
C GLN A 32 2.12 -13.15 -3.67
N ARG A 33 3.12 -12.88 -4.53
CA ARG A 33 4.25 -13.78 -4.74
C ARG A 33 5.05 -14.02 -3.46
N VAL A 34 5.37 -12.95 -2.72
CA VAL A 34 6.08 -13.04 -1.43
C VAL A 34 5.29 -13.86 -0.42
N LEU A 35 3.96 -13.72 -0.39
CA LEU A 35 3.10 -14.52 0.48
C LEU A 35 2.97 -15.98 0.04
N GLY A 36 3.07 -16.26 -1.26
CA GLY A 36 3.03 -17.59 -1.83
C GLY A 36 4.35 -18.36 -1.75
N TRP A 37 5.45 -17.72 -1.38
CA TRP A 37 6.71 -18.40 -1.17
C TRP A 37 6.64 -19.34 0.04
N GLY A 38 7.08 -20.58 -0.15
CA GLY A 38 7.31 -21.54 0.92
C GLY A 38 8.60 -21.27 1.68
N ASP A 39 8.85 -22.04 2.73
CA ASP A 39 10.07 -21.95 3.52
C ASP A 39 11.31 -22.49 2.78
N ASP A 40 11.10 -23.09 1.60
CA ASP A 40 12.11 -23.62 0.68
C ASP A 40 12.60 -22.58 -0.35
N VAL A 41 12.10 -21.34 -0.31
CA VAL A 41 12.52 -20.31 -1.27
C VAL A 41 14.01 -19.98 -1.09
N LEU A 42 14.77 -20.19 -2.15
CA LEU A 42 16.22 -19.93 -2.16
C LEU A 42 16.49 -18.48 -2.55
N LEU A 43 16.23 -17.55 -1.62
CA LEU A 43 16.59 -16.14 -1.76
C LEU A 43 17.77 -15.81 -0.84
N SER A 44 18.70 -15.00 -1.35
CA SER A 44 19.76 -14.49 -0.49
C SER A 44 19.16 -13.50 0.53
N ALA A 45 19.82 -13.34 1.68
CA ALA A 45 19.41 -12.35 2.67
C ALA A 45 19.36 -10.93 2.08
N ARG A 46 20.22 -10.64 1.09
CA ARG A 46 20.23 -9.36 0.37
C ARG A 46 19.02 -9.18 -0.52
N ASP A 47 18.58 -10.22 -1.21
CA ASP A 47 17.36 -10.16 -2.04
C ASP A 47 16.13 -9.93 -1.17
N LEU A 48 16.03 -10.63 -0.03
CA LEU A 48 14.94 -10.44 0.92
C LEU A 48 14.89 -9.01 1.46
N GLU A 49 16.04 -8.42 1.74
CA GLU A 49 16.16 -7.03 2.17
C GLU A 49 15.70 -6.05 1.08
N LEU A 50 16.17 -6.24 -0.17
CA LEU A 50 15.76 -5.40 -1.29
C LEU A 50 14.25 -5.48 -1.55
N ILE A 51 13.67 -6.68 -1.49
CA ILE A 51 12.23 -6.88 -1.64
C ILE A 51 11.46 -6.23 -0.48
N ALA A 52 11.95 -6.34 0.76
CA ALA A 52 11.32 -5.69 1.91
C ALA A 52 11.35 -4.16 1.79
N LEU A 53 12.45 -3.58 1.30
CA LEU A 53 12.57 -2.15 1.02
C LEU A 53 11.60 -1.70 -0.07
N LEU A 54 11.50 -2.48 -1.16
CA LEU A 54 10.57 -2.20 -2.25
C LEU A 54 9.11 -2.21 -1.76
N LEU A 55 8.71 -3.24 -1.02
CA LEU A 55 7.37 -3.32 -0.41
C LEU A 55 7.11 -2.21 0.61
N THR A 56 8.13 -1.77 1.34
CA THR A 56 8.02 -0.63 2.27
C THR A 56 7.74 0.67 1.52
N GLY A 57 8.44 0.91 0.41
CA GLY A 57 8.17 2.05 -0.48
C GLY A 57 6.74 2.02 -1.01
N HIS A 58 6.29 0.88 -1.54
CA HIS A 58 4.91 0.71 -2.01
C HIS A 58 3.88 0.97 -0.91
N ALA A 59 4.08 0.40 0.28
CA ALA A 59 3.16 0.59 1.40
C ALA A 59 3.06 2.06 1.84
N ARG A 60 4.15 2.85 1.76
CA ARG A 60 4.10 4.29 2.05
C ARG A 60 3.22 5.04 1.04
N CYS A 61 3.39 4.79 -0.25
CA CYS A 61 2.57 5.41 -1.28
C CYS A 61 1.08 5.06 -1.08
N VAL A 62 0.76 3.78 -0.88
CA VAL A 62 -0.64 3.35 -0.70
C VAL A 62 -1.23 3.87 0.61
N ARG A 63 -0.43 3.96 1.70
CA ARG A 63 -0.87 4.56 2.96
C ARG A 63 -1.30 6.01 2.77
N ASP A 64 -0.55 6.78 1.98
CA ASP A 64 -0.88 8.19 1.74
C ASP A 64 -2.19 8.32 0.95
N ASP A 65 -2.39 7.47 -0.06
CA ASP A 65 -3.68 7.36 -0.77
C ASP A 65 -4.83 6.98 0.18
N VAL A 66 -4.63 5.99 1.06
CA VAL A 66 -5.62 5.56 2.06
C VAL A 66 -5.96 6.71 3.01
N ARG A 67 -4.95 7.44 3.49
CA ARG A 67 -5.15 8.61 4.36
C ARG A 67 -5.94 9.69 3.63
N GLN A 68 -5.62 9.99 2.37
CA GLN A 68 -6.38 10.94 1.57
C GLN A 68 -7.84 10.50 1.39
N ARG A 69 -8.08 9.20 1.14
CA ARG A 69 -9.46 8.67 1.03
C ARG A 69 -10.21 8.69 2.36
N SER A 70 -9.53 8.60 3.49
CA SER A 70 -10.19 8.74 4.80
C SER A 70 -10.85 10.11 5.01
N GLU A 71 -10.43 11.13 4.26
CA GLU A 71 -10.96 12.49 4.31
C GLU A 71 -12.05 12.76 3.25
N ASP A 72 -12.36 11.81 2.37
CA ASP A 72 -13.32 12.00 1.27
C ASP A 72 -14.74 12.20 1.83
N PRO A 73 -15.37 13.38 1.63
CA PRO A 73 -16.67 13.71 2.21
C PRO A 73 -17.83 12.87 1.64
N ARG A 74 -17.61 12.12 0.55
CA ARG A 74 -18.61 11.24 -0.06
C ARG A 74 -18.75 9.91 0.69
N LEU A 75 -17.74 9.53 1.47
CA LEU A 75 -17.74 8.30 2.25
C LEU A 75 -18.49 8.49 3.57
N ASN A 76 -19.15 7.44 4.04
CA ASN A 76 -19.77 7.46 5.36
C ASN A 76 -18.69 7.48 6.47
N ARG A 77 -19.05 7.99 7.64
CA ARG A 77 -18.13 8.15 8.79
C ARG A 77 -17.48 6.83 9.25
N GLY A 78 -18.16 5.70 9.08
CA GLY A 78 -17.63 4.38 9.43
C GLY A 78 -16.44 4.01 8.56
N VAL A 79 -16.61 4.11 7.23
CA VAL A 79 -15.54 3.85 6.26
C VAL A 79 -14.39 4.83 6.42
N GLN A 80 -14.67 6.13 6.60
CA GLN A 80 -13.64 7.14 6.89
C GLN A 80 -12.81 6.75 8.12
N GLY A 81 -13.46 6.36 9.22
CA GLY A 81 -12.77 5.94 10.44
C GLY A 81 -11.94 4.67 10.26
N GLN A 82 -12.43 3.69 9.48
CA GLN A 82 -11.67 2.48 9.17
C GLN A 82 -10.39 2.79 8.37
N LEU A 83 -10.48 3.66 7.36
CA LEU A 83 -9.32 4.05 6.55
C LEU A 83 -8.30 4.85 7.36
N ALA A 84 -8.76 5.78 8.21
CA ALA A 84 -7.87 6.54 9.08
C ALA A 84 -7.12 5.62 10.05
N ALA A 85 -7.82 4.69 10.70
CA ALA A 85 -7.21 3.72 11.61
C ALA A 85 -6.21 2.80 10.89
N LEU A 86 -6.54 2.37 9.67
CA LEU A 86 -5.64 1.56 8.83
C LEU A 86 -4.38 2.34 8.45
N ALA A 87 -4.51 3.62 8.07
CA ALA A 87 -3.36 4.46 7.76
C ALA A 87 -2.45 4.68 8.98
N ASP A 88 -3.03 4.89 10.16
CA ASP A 88 -2.29 5.06 11.42
C ASP A 88 -1.58 3.77 11.87
N ASP A 89 -2.23 2.63 11.72
CA ASP A 89 -1.60 1.33 11.97
C ASP A 89 -0.47 1.05 10.98
N ALA A 90 -0.69 1.33 9.70
CA ALA A 90 0.34 1.22 8.67
C ALA A 90 1.54 2.12 8.98
N ASP A 91 1.33 3.36 9.40
CA ASP A 91 2.40 4.27 9.78
C ASP A 91 3.23 3.72 10.96
N ARG A 92 2.57 3.22 12.01
CA ARG A 92 3.26 2.55 13.13
C ARG A 92 4.07 1.35 12.68
N GLN A 93 3.51 0.51 11.80
CA GLN A 93 4.25 -0.64 11.26
C GLN A 93 5.42 -0.21 10.38
N LEU A 94 5.27 0.83 9.54
CA LEU A 94 6.31 1.32 8.63
C LEU A 94 7.48 1.97 9.36
N ASN A 95 7.22 2.58 10.51
CA ASN A 95 8.22 3.24 11.34
C ASN A 95 8.83 2.32 12.41
N ALA A 96 8.28 1.11 12.60
CA ALA A 96 8.88 0.11 13.47
C ALA A 96 10.28 -0.27 12.96
N THR A 97 11.23 -0.39 13.90
CA THR A 97 12.60 -0.78 13.61
C THR A 97 12.62 -2.08 12.80
N ALA A 98 13.31 -2.07 11.67
CA ALA A 98 13.48 -3.27 10.86
C ALA A 98 14.23 -4.34 11.68
N PRO A 99 13.82 -5.61 11.61
CA PRO A 99 14.55 -6.70 12.24
C PRO A 99 15.93 -6.90 11.58
N PRO A 100 16.79 -7.73 12.18
CA PRO A 100 18.06 -8.12 11.59
C PRO A 100 17.90 -8.59 10.13
N VAL A 101 18.93 -8.34 9.32
CA VAL A 101 18.94 -8.62 7.87
C VAL A 101 18.55 -10.08 7.56
N GLY A 102 17.68 -10.26 6.57
CA GLY A 102 17.32 -11.58 6.04
C GLY A 102 16.12 -12.25 6.72
N GLU A 103 15.41 -11.58 7.63
CA GLU A 103 14.21 -12.15 8.23
C GLU A 103 13.03 -12.19 7.26
N PHE A 104 12.70 -13.40 6.81
CA PHE A 104 11.58 -13.67 5.91
C PHE A 104 10.22 -13.21 6.45
N GLY A 105 10.04 -13.27 7.78
CA GLY A 105 8.84 -12.82 8.46
C GLY A 105 8.57 -11.32 8.24
N TYR A 106 9.63 -10.51 8.17
CA TYR A 106 9.53 -9.08 7.91
C TYR A 106 9.03 -8.79 6.49
N THR A 107 9.63 -9.45 5.50
CA THR A 107 9.22 -9.31 4.09
C THR A 107 7.77 -9.74 3.89
N ARG A 108 7.34 -10.86 4.49
CA ARG A 108 5.93 -11.28 4.49
C ARG A 108 5.03 -10.27 5.22
N GLY A 109 5.48 -9.70 6.33
CA GLY A 109 4.76 -8.64 7.05
C GLY A 109 4.49 -7.41 6.17
N ARG A 110 5.52 -6.94 5.45
CA ARG A 110 5.39 -5.84 4.47
C ARG A 110 4.45 -6.18 3.32
N ALA A 111 4.50 -7.42 2.81
CA ALA A 111 3.57 -7.86 1.77
C ALA A 111 2.10 -7.85 2.24
N ARG A 112 1.82 -8.33 3.46
CA ARG A 112 0.47 -8.26 4.04
C ARG A 112 -0.01 -6.83 4.23
N LEU A 113 0.88 -5.93 4.64
CA LEU A 113 0.55 -4.52 4.80
C LEU A 113 0.13 -3.89 3.48
N VAL A 114 0.89 -4.12 2.39
CA VAL A 114 0.53 -3.64 1.04
C VAL A 114 -0.86 -4.11 0.64
N LEU A 115 -1.16 -5.41 0.78
CA LEU A 115 -2.47 -5.95 0.40
C LEU A 115 -3.61 -5.42 1.28
N SER A 116 -3.36 -5.22 2.57
CA SER A 116 -4.36 -4.65 3.48
C SER A 116 -4.71 -3.21 3.11
N LEU A 117 -3.72 -2.43 2.69
CA LEU A 117 -3.91 -1.05 2.25
C LEU A 117 -4.71 -0.98 0.94
N TYR A 118 -4.41 -1.83 -0.04
CA TYR A 118 -5.20 -1.91 -1.27
C TYR A 118 -6.64 -2.36 -1.01
N ALA A 119 -6.86 -3.34 -0.14
CA ALA A 119 -8.21 -3.73 0.27
C ALA A 119 -8.97 -2.58 0.94
N GLY A 120 -8.27 -1.71 1.68
CA GLY A 120 -8.84 -0.46 2.19
C GLY A 120 -9.27 0.50 1.08
N LEU A 121 -8.46 0.66 0.03
CA LEU A 121 -8.83 1.48 -1.13
C LEU A 121 -10.04 0.90 -1.89
N ASP A 122 -10.13 -0.42 -2.04
CA ASP A 122 -11.28 -1.08 -2.65
C ASP A 122 -12.56 -0.83 -1.84
N LEU A 123 -12.48 -0.96 -0.51
CA LEU A 123 -13.59 -0.62 0.38
C LEU A 123 -14.04 0.83 0.20
N ALA A 124 -13.11 1.76 0.05
CA ALA A 124 -13.41 3.17 -0.19
C ALA A 124 -14.10 3.38 -1.55
N GLU A 125 -13.66 2.68 -2.59
CA GLU A 125 -14.25 2.74 -3.93
C GLU A 125 -15.68 2.19 -3.93
N GLU A 126 -15.90 1.01 -3.34
CA GLU A 126 -17.21 0.40 -3.18
C GLU A 126 -18.18 1.30 -2.39
N ALA A 127 -17.71 1.85 -1.27
CA ALA A 127 -18.51 2.75 -0.44
C ALA A 127 -18.83 4.07 -1.16
N GLY A 128 -17.90 4.58 -1.97
CA GLY A 128 -18.11 5.78 -2.79
C GLY A 128 -19.10 5.54 -3.94
N ALA A 129 -19.07 4.37 -4.57
CA ALA A 129 -20.01 3.97 -5.63
C ALA A 129 -21.44 3.74 -5.09
N ALA A 130 -21.58 3.26 -3.85
CA ALA A 130 -22.85 3.05 -3.19
C ALA A 130 -23.53 4.35 -2.70
N SER A 131 -22.80 5.46 -2.64
CA SER A 131 -23.33 6.77 -2.24
C SER A 131 -24.10 7.38 -3.42
N PRO A 132 -25.43 7.57 -3.37
CA PRO A 132 -26.18 8.11 -4.48
C PRO A 132 -25.64 9.51 -4.79
N ARG A 133 -25.14 9.70 -6.03
CA ARG A 133 -24.90 11.04 -6.59
C ARG A 133 -26.19 11.82 -6.39
N VAL A 134 -26.19 12.77 -5.47
CA VAL A 134 -27.27 13.75 -5.34
C VAL A 134 -27.23 14.58 -6.63
N THR A 135 -27.98 14.12 -7.63
CA THR A 135 -28.29 14.92 -8.81
C THR A 135 -29.26 15.99 -8.33
N ALA A 136 -28.72 17.15 -7.97
CA ALA A 136 -29.49 18.38 -7.93
C ALA A 136 -29.98 18.63 -9.37
N HIS A 137 -31.28 18.47 -9.60
CA HIS A 137 -31.94 18.95 -10.81
C HIS A 137 -32.54 20.34 -10.49
N PRO A 138 -32.44 21.32 -11.41
CA PRO A 138 -32.71 22.74 -11.17
C PRO A 138 -34.17 23.07 -10.85
#